data_AF-A0A2V9U7S2-F1
#
_entry.id   AF-A0A2V9U7S2-F1
#
_cell.length_a   1.000
_cell.length_b   1.000
_cell.length_c   1.000
_cell.angle_alpha   90.00
_cell.angle_beta   90.00
_cell.angle_gamma   90.00
#
_symmetry.space_group_name_H-M   'P 1'
#
loop_
_entity.id
_entity.type
_entity.pdbx_description
1 polymer ?
#
loop_
_entity_poly.entity_id
_entity_poly.type
_entity_poly.pdbx_seq_one_letter_code
_entity_poly.pdbx_strand_id
1 'polypeptide(L)'
;MPRMIDLIRVSALPSNVMQAASKGSLSVPANEMIEILVYLATHNKIFGQQAQLTLAGWDEVASRAVAADPNTPKEVLDYMVSAKNLRPALLSALLENTSVSQQALVDLAESASRDIVEIMQGSERVRKSAVILEALKGNPHVPPAKLDTMQVQKEPEHALAAAAGATASPAVPAVTVVLVHLSSATGPLLPLSSVEQPGEDDILDEDILSYLSEHAGE
;
A
#
# COMPACT_ATOMS: atom_id res chain seq x y z
N MET A 1 22.22 5.84 -7.45
CA MET A 1 21.77 5.19 -8.70
C MET A 1 20.50 5.90 -9.16
N PRO A 2 20.33 6.25 -10.44
CA PRO A 2 19.05 6.76 -10.93
C PRO A 2 17.96 5.70 -10.71
N ARG A 3 16.79 6.09 -10.20
CA ARG A 3 15.68 5.15 -10.07
C ARG A 3 15.06 4.92 -11.45
N MET A 4 14.54 3.73 -11.70
CA MET A 4 13.86 3.38 -12.95
C MET A 4 12.68 4.30 -13.22
N ILE A 5 12.00 4.78 -12.17
CA ILE A 5 10.94 5.78 -12.28
C ILE A 5 11.41 7.08 -12.97
N ASP A 6 12.64 7.53 -12.71
CA ASP A 6 13.17 8.76 -13.31
C ASP A 6 13.32 8.61 -14.83
N LEU A 7 13.73 7.43 -15.29
CA LEU A 7 13.85 7.10 -16.72
C LEU A 7 12.49 7.06 -17.41
N ILE A 8 11.45 6.59 -16.71
CA ILE A 8 10.06 6.57 -17.22
C ILE A 8 9.53 8.00 -17.33
N ARG A 9 9.81 8.85 -16.33
CA ARG A 9 9.36 10.25 -16.31
C ARG A 9 9.93 11.06 -17.47
N VAL A 10 11.20 10.85 -17.81
CA VAL A 10 11.83 11.50 -18.98
C VAL A 10 11.54 10.78 -20.31
N SER A 11 10.66 9.78 -20.33
CA SER A 11 10.31 8.97 -21.51
C SER A 11 11.52 8.33 -22.21
N ALA A 12 12.57 8.02 -21.45
CA ALA A 12 13.80 7.43 -22.00
C ALA A 12 13.74 5.90 -22.15
N LEU A 13 12.64 5.26 -21.76
CA LEU A 13 12.50 3.81 -21.84
C LEU A 13 11.81 3.36 -23.14
N PRO A 14 12.32 2.28 -23.77
CA PRO A 14 11.69 1.70 -24.95
C PRO A 14 10.36 1.00 -24.60
N SER A 15 9.48 0.86 -25.60
CA SER A 15 8.10 0.39 -25.44
C SER A 15 7.97 -0.99 -24.80
N ASN A 16 8.91 -1.90 -25.08
CA ASN A 16 8.99 -3.22 -24.47
C ASN A 16 9.20 -3.15 -22.95
N VAL A 17 10.06 -2.24 -22.48
CA VAL A 17 10.29 -2.02 -21.04
C VAL A 17 9.06 -1.36 -20.40
N MET A 18 8.42 -0.40 -21.08
CA MET A 18 7.15 0.18 -20.60
C MET A 18 6.04 -0.86 -20.49
N GLN A 19 5.96 -1.83 -21.42
CA GLN A 19 5.01 -2.92 -21.36
C GLN A 19 5.29 -3.85 -20.16
N ALA A 20 6.56 -4.20 -19.91
CA ALA A 20 6.96 -4.96 -18.73
C ALA A 20 6.64 -4.21 -17.42
N ALA A 21 6.86 -2.89 -17.41
CA ALA A 21 6.49 -2.00 -16.31
C ALA A 21 5.00 -2.02 -16.02
N SER A 22 4.17 -1.90 -17.06
CA SER A 22 2.71 -1.91 -16.92
C SER A 22 2.15 -3.21 -16.36
N LYS A 23 2.88 -4.34 -16.54
CA LYS A 23 2.53 -5.66 -16.01
C LYS A 23 3.15 -5.95 -14.64
N GLY A 24 3.94 -5.02 -14.09
CA GLY A 24 4.63 -5.23 -12.82
C GLY A 24 5.80 -6.22 -12.90
N SER A 25 6.37 -6.44 -14.09
CA SER A 25 7.41 -7.46 -14.33
C SER A 25 8.84 -6.90 -14.40
N LEU A 26 9.06 -5.66 -13.95
CA LEU A 26 10.41 -5.09 -13.85
C LEU A 26 11.14 -5.63 -12.61
N SER A 27 12.46 -5.83 -12.75
CA SER A 27 13.34 -6.17 -11.63
C SER A 27 13.68 -4.90 -10.83
N VAL A 28 12.70 -4.37 -10.11
CA VAL A 28 12.81 -3.22 -9.19
C VAL A 28 12.13 -3.58 -7.87
N PRO A 29 12.49 -2.94 -6.75
CA PRO A 29 11.84 -3.23 -5.47
C PRO A 29 10.35 -2.83 -5.51
N ALA A 30 9.53 -3.50 -4.70
CA ALA A 30 8.06 -3.39 -4.77
C ALA A 30 7.54 -1.96 -4.54
N ASN A 31 8.21 -1.19 -3.68
CA ASN A 31 7.89 0.22 -3.45
C ASN A 31 8.05 1.05 -4.74
N GLU A 32 9.18 0.88 -5.42
CA GLU A 32 9.47 1.59 -6.68
C GLU A 32 8.53 1.13 -7.80
N MET A 33 8.19 -0.16 -7.83
CA MET A 33 7.21 -0.68 -8.79
C MET A 33 5.83 -0.01 -8.64
N ILE A 34 5.36 0.18 -7.40
CA ILE A 34 4.07 0.85 -7.14
C ILE A 34 4.12 2.30 -7.63
N GLU A 35 5.23 3.01 -7.40
CA GLU A 35 5.43 4.37 -7.92
C GLU A 35 5.35 4.41 -9.47
N ILE A 36 5.96 3.42 -10.12
CA ILE A 36 5.94 3.25 -11.59
C ILE A 36 4.53 2.98 -12.10
N LEU A 37 3.82 2.04 -11.48
CA LEU A 37 2.47 1.68 -11.87
C LEU A 37 1.51 2.86 -11.73
N VAL A 38 1.59 3.63 -10.63
CA VAL A 38 0.77 4.84 -10.46
C VAL A 38 1.09 5.89 -11.51
N TYR A 39 2.38 6.12 -11.79
CA TYR A 39 2.77 7.08 -12.82
C TYR A 39 2.23 6.68 -14.20
N LEU A 40 2.33 5.41 -14.57
CA LEU A 40 1.79 4.90 -15.82
C LEU A 40 0.26 4.97 -15.85
N ALA A 41 -0.41 4.63 -14.75
CA ALA A 41 -1.86 4.69 -14.61
C ALA A 41 -2.43 6.11 -14.79
N THR A 42 -1.65 7.14 -14.45
CA THR A 42 -2.09 8.53 -14.45
C THR A 42 -1.67 9.27 -15.73
N HIS A 43 -0.43 9.09 -16.18
CA HIS A 43 0.15 9.89 -17.26
C HIS A 43 0.17 9.19 -18.62
N ASN A 44 0.01 7.86 -18.68
CA ASN A 44 0.14 7.11 -19.91
C ASN A 44 -1.20 6.56 -20.42
N LYS A 45 -1.67 7.04 -21.58
CA LYS A 45 -2.94 6.57 -22.16
C LYS A 45 -2.90 5.16 -22.74
N ILE A 46 -1.73 4.66 -23.12
CA ILE A 46 -1.56 3.37 -23.78
C ILE A 46 -1.46 2.26 -22.74
N PHE A 47 -0.61 2.46 -21.74
CA PHE A 47 -0.32 1.47 -20.70
C PHE A 47 -1.09 1.71 -19.40
N GLY A 48 -1.82 2.82 -19.29
CA GLY A 48 -2.48 3.23 -18.05
C GLY A 48 -3.51 2.21 -17.57
N GLN A 49 -4.39 1.73 -18.46
CA GLN A 49 -5.38 0.71 -18.08
C GLN A 49 -4.73 -0.59 -17.58
N GLN A 50 -3.67 -1.03 -18.25
CA GLN A 50 -2.93 -2.22 -17.83
C GLN A 50 -2.28 -2.01 -16.46
N ALA A 51 -1.65 -0.85 -16.23
CA ALA A 51 -1.04 -0.51 -14.95
C ALA A 51 -2.09 -0.42 -13.83
N GLN A 52 -3.30 0.10 -14.11
CA GLN A 52 -4.41 0.15 -13.15
C GLN A 52 -4.86 -1.27 -12.75
N LEU A 53 -5.03 -2.15 -13.73
CA LEU A 53 -5.41 -3.55 -13.47
C LEU A 53 -4.34 -4.27 -12.64
N THR A 54 -3.08 -4.09 -12.98
CA THR A 54 -1.96 -4.66 -12.23
C THR A 54 -1.89 -4.11 -10.81
N LEU A 55 -2.10 -2.80 -10.62
CA LEU A 55 -2.08 -2.17 -9.30
C LEU A 55 -3.27 -2.61 -8.42
N ALA A 56 -4.44 -2.84 -9.01
CA ALA A 56 -5.61 -3.36 -8.30
C ALA A 56 -5.37 -4.78 -7.76
N GLY A 57 -4.68 -5.62 -8.53
CA GLY A 57 -4.26 -6.97 -8.12
C GLY A 57 -2.93 -7.04 -7.37
N TRP A 58 -2.29 -5.91 -7.07
CA TRP A 58 -0.98 -5.89 -6.45
C TRP A 58 -1.03 -6.35 -4.98
N ASP A 59 0.11 -6.87 -4.50
CA ASP A 59 0.24 -7.39 -3.15
C ASP A 59 -0.23 -6.37 -2.09
N GLU A 60 -1.11 -6.84 -1.20
CA GLU A 60 -1.73 -5.98 -0.19
C GLU A 60 -0.73 -5.51 0.86
N VAL A 61 0.21 -6.37 1.24
CA VAL A 61 1.20 -6.08 2.28
C VAL A 61 2.17 -5.01 1.80
N ALA A 62 2.68 -5.14 0.57
CA ALA A 62 3.50 -4.15 -0.09
C ALA A 62 2.76 -2.82 -0.26
N SER A 63 1.49 -2.87 -0.68
CA SER A 63 0.66 -1.67 -0.84
C SER A 63 0.42 -0.97 0.50
N ARG A 64 0.21 -1.73 1.59
CA ARG A 64 0.07 -1.18 2.95
C ARG A 64 1.37 -0.56 3.44
N ALA A 65 2.51 -1.20 3.17
CA ALA A 65 3.81 -0.65 3.54
C ALA A 65 4.06 0.70 2.85
N VAL A 66 3.73 0.81 1.56
CA VAL A 66 3.83 2.09 0.81
C VAL A 66 2.86 3.13 1.34
N ALA A 67 1.62 2.73 1.69
CA ALA A 67 0.64 3.64 2.28
C ALA A 67 1.05 4.16 3.66
N ALA A 68 1.76 3.36 4.46
CA ALA A 68 2.25 3.76 5.78
C ALA A 68 3.55 4.57 5.76
N ASP A 69 4.33 4.51 4.66
CA ASP A 69 5.62 5.19 4.56
C ASP A 69 5.44 6.71 4.31
N PRO A 70 5.95 7.59 5.18
CA PRO A 70 5.86 9.04 5.00
C PRO A 70 6.70 9.57 3.83
N ASN A 71 7.67 8.80 3.33
CA ASN A 71 8.54 9.16 2.21
C ASN A 71 7.89 8.88 0.85
N THR A 72 6.75 8.19 0.83
CA THR A 72 6.01 7.92 -0.41
C THR A 72 5.60 9.22 -1.09
N PRO A 73 5.80 9.36 -2.41
CA PRO A 73 5.42 10.56 -3.14
C PRO A 73 3.91 10.81 -3.02
N LYS A 74 3.55 12.10 -2.91
CA LYS A 74 2.15 12.53 -2.76
C LYS A 74 1.26 12.04 -3.90
N GLU A 75 1.79 11.95 -5.12
CA GLU A 75 1.07 11.44 -6.29
C GLU A 75 0.58 10.00 -6.09
N VAL A 76 1.40 9.16 -5.47
CA VAL A 76 1.03 7.77 -5.15
C VAL A 76 -0.03 7.71 -4.07
N LEU A 77 0.14 8.49 -3.01
CA LEU A 77 -0.83 8.57 -1.92
C LEU A 77 -2.19 9.11 -2.40
N ASP A 78 -2.19 10.15 -3.24
CA ASP A 78 -3.39 10.75 -3.82
C ASP A 78 -4.14 9.77 -4.73
N TYR A 79 -3.39 9.03 -5.56
CA TYR A 79 -3.95 7.96 -6.38
C TYR A 79 -4.62 6.86 -5.53
N MET A 80 -3.98 6.45 -4.43
CA MET A 80 -4.50 5.40 -3.54
C MET A 80 -5.69 5.84 -2.68
N VAL A 81 -5.80 7.14 -2.36
CA VAL A 81 -6.90 7.73 -1.60
C VAL A 81 -8.13 7.98 -2.48
N SER A 82 -7.94 8.13 -3.80
CA SER A 82 -9.02 8.34 -4.75
C SER A 82 -10.10 7.24 -4.66
N ALA A 83 -11.37 7.62 -4.53
CA ALA A 83 -12.49 6.68 -4.32
C ALA A 83 -12.60 5.56 -5.37
N LYS A 84 -12.08 5.78 -6.59
CA LYS A 84 -12.04 4.78 -7.67
C LYS A 84 -11.04 3.64 -7.43
N ASN A 85 -9.97 3.91 -6.70
CA ASN A 85 -8.84 2.98 -6.50
C ASN A 85 -8.68 2.58 -5.02
N LEU A 86 -9.61 3.01 -4.18
CA LEU A 86 -9.53 2.84 -2.74
C LEU A 86 -9.69 1.36 -2.37
N ARG A 87 -8.71 0.83 -1.64
CA ARG A 87 -8.79 -0.48 -1.01
C ARG A 87 -9.03 -0.30 0.50
N PRO A 88 -10.12 -0.83 1.07
CA PRO A 88 -10.44 -0.67 2.50
C PRO A 88 -9.30 -1.10 3.44
N ALA A 89 -8.56 -2.14 3.07
CA ALA A 89 -7.43 -2.66 3.84
C ALA A 89 -6.22 -1.70 3.95
N LEU A 90 -6.15 -0.67 3.09
CA LEU A 90 -5.10 0.34 3.07
C LEU A 90 -5.53 1.62 3.79
N LEU A 91 -6.81 1.79 4.05
CA LEU A 91 -7.38 3.05 4.50
C LEU A 91 -6.86 3.46 5.88
N SER A 92 -6.75 2.53 6.82
CA SER A 92 -6.16 2.82 8.14
C SER A 92 -4.73 3.35 8.01
N ALA A 93 -3.90 2.70 7.18
CA ALA A 93 -2.52 3.12 6.95
C ALA A 93 -2.44 4.51 6.27
N LEU A 94 -3.33 4.79 5.32
CA LEU A 94 -3.40 6.11 4.66
C LEU A 94 -3.84 7.22 5.64
N LEU A 95 -4.76 6.93 6.56
CA LEU A 95 -5.22 7.93 7.54
C LEU A 95 -4.15 8.28 8.58
N GLU A 96 -3.33 7.31 8.98
CA GLU A 96 -2.20 7.50 9.91
C GLU A 96 -1.03 8.26 9.25
N ASN A 97 -0.90 8.20 7.93
CA ASN A 97 0.19 8.84 7.20
C ASN A 97 -0.02 10.36 7.03
N THR A 98 0.86 11.17 7.63
CA THR A 98 0.77 12.64 7.59
C THR A 98 1.06 13.23 6.19
N SER A 99 1.71 12.47 5.30
CA SER A 99 2.03 12.91 3.93
C SER A 99 0.82 12.94 2.99
N VAL A 100 -0.29 12.29 3.37
CA VAL A 100 -1.56 12.36 2.61
C VAL A 100 -2.13 13.77 2.67
N SER A 101 -2.56 14.30 1.51
CA SER A 101 -3.10 15.64 1.41
C SER A 101 -4.47 15.74 2.10
N GLN A 102 -4.70 16.85 2.81
CA GLN A 102 -6.01 17.10 3.44
C GLN A 102 -7.12 17.19 2.38
N GLN A 103 -6.81 17.73 1.19
CA GLN A 103 -7.77 17.83 0.09
C GLN A 103 -8.23 16.46 -0.41
N ALA A 104 -7.34 15.49 -0.55
CA ALA A 104 -7.70 14.13 -0.95
C ALA A 104 -8.61 13.44 0.08
N LEU A 105 -8.40 13.72 1.37
CA LEU A 105 -9.27 13.21 2.44
C LEU A 105 -10.67 13.85 2.43
N VAL A 106 -10.78 15.10 1.98
CA VAL A 106 -12.06 15.79 1.81
C VAL A 106 -12.84 15.20 0.63
N ASP A 107 -12.18 15.03 -0.53
CA ASP A 107 -12.80 14.41 -1.71
C ASP A 107 -13.23 12.96 -1.42
N LEU A 108 -12.40 12.22 -0.67
CA LEU A 108 -12.76 10.91 -0.16
C LEU A 108 -13.98 10.98 0.77
N ALA A 109 -14.02 11.93 1.69
CA ALA A 109 -15.16 12.10 2.61
C ALA A 109 -16.48 12.39 1.89
N GLU A 110 -16.46 13.17 0.80
CA GLU A 110 -17.65 13.48 -0.01
C GLU A 110 -18.20 12.26 -0.76
N SER A 111 -17.31 11.37 -1.21
CA SER A 111 -17.65 10.19 -2.02
C SER A 111 -17.63 8.86 -1.25
N ALA A 112 -17.30 8.89 0.04
CA ALA A 112 -17.13 7.70 0.88
C ALA A 112 -18.43 6.89 1.04
N SER A 113 -18.28 5.56 0.95
CA SER A 113 -19.31 4.59 1.33
C SER A 113 -19.43 4.45 2.86
N ARG A 114 -20.53 3.85 3.34
CA ARG A 114 -20.78 3.68 4.79
C ARG A 114 -19.61 3.08 5.56
N ASP A 115 -19.04 1.98 5.04
CA ASP A 115 -17.89 1.28 5.64
C ASP A 115 -16.66 2.20 5.80
N ILE A 116 -16.33 2.92 4.74
CA ILE A 116 -15.23 3.89 4.69
C ILE A 116 -15.44 5.02 5.70
N VAL A 117 -16.66 5.52 5.83
CA VAL A 117 -17.03 6.53 6.83
C VAL A 117 -16.85 6.02 8.26
N GLU A 118 -17.05 4.72 8.53
CA GLU A 118 -16.80 4.16 9.88
C GLU A 118 -15.31 4.13 10.20
N ILE A 119 -14.47 3.70 9.25
CA ILE A 119 -13.02 3.63 9.43
C ILE A 119 -12.43 5.05 9.53
N MET A 120 -12.90 6.00 8.72
CA MET A 120 -12.50 7.41 8.82
C MET A 120 -12.85 8.00 10.19
N GLN A 121 -14.03 7.73 10.74
CA GLN A 121 -14.40 8.18 12.07
C GLN A 121 -13.58 7.55 13.20
N GLY A 122 -13.02 6.36 12.99
CA GLY A 122 -12.12 5.72 13.96
C GLY A 122 -10.78 6.43 14.09
N SER A 123 -10.39 7.25 13.11
CA SER A 123 -9.05 7.85 13.06
C SER A 123 -8.99 9.21 13.76
N GLU A 124 -8.01 9.35 14.66
CA GLU A 124 -7.69 10.60 15.39
C GLU A 124 -7.57 11.81 14.45
N ARG A 125 -6.90 11.63 13.31
CA ARG A 125 -6.65 12.71 12.35
C ARG A 125 -7.92 13.30 11.75
N VAL A 126 -8.90 12.45 11.43
CA VAL A 126 -10.20 12.88 10.89
C VAL A 126 -11.00 13.60 11.97
N ARG A 127 -10.95 13.13 13.23
CA ARG A 127 -11.61 13.79 14.37
C ARG A 127 -11.03 15.17 14.71
N LYS A 128 -9.72 15.36 14.49
CA LYS A 128 -9.02 16.63 14.73
C LYS A 128 -9.27 17.67 13.62
N SER A 129 -9.61 17.23 12.41
CA SER A 129 -9.83 18.14 11.27
C SER A 129 -11.30 18.48 11.08
N ALA A 130 -11.69 19.71 11.42
CA ALA A 130 -13.05 20.22 11.22
C ALA A 130 -13.50 20.15 9.76
N VAL A 131 -12.57 20.38 8.81
CA VAL A 131 -12.88 20.40 7.37
C VAL A 131 -13.29 19.02 6.86
N ILE A 132 -12.63 17.95 7.32
CA ILE A 132 -12.96 16.57 6.92
C ILE A 132 -14.29 16.16 7.56
N LEU A 133 -14.56 16.58 8.80
CA LEU A 133 -15.85 16.33 9.45
C LEU A 133 -17.00 17.05 8.76
N GLU A 134 -16.82 18.29 8.29
CA GLU A 134 -17.83 18.99 7.49
C GLU A 134 -18.11 18.26 6.17
N ALA A 135 -17.06 17.84 5.46
CA ALA A 135 -17.21 17.06 4.22
C ALA A 135 -17.96 15.74 4.46
N LEU A 136 -17.65 15.04 5.56
CA LEU A 136 -18.38 13.83 5.95
C LEU A 136 -19.86 14.14 6.27
N LYS A 137 -20.18 15.25 6.95
CA LYS A 137 -21.58 15.63 7.24
C LYS A 137 -22.39 15.93 5.98
N GLY A 138 -21.74 16.43 4.93
CA GLY A 138 -22.36 16.66 3.63
C GLY A 138 -22.66 15.38 2.84
N ASN A 139 -22.09 14.24 3.24
CA ASN A 139 -22.24 12.99 2.50
C ASN A 139 -23.59 12.30 2.83
N PRO A 140 -24.42 11.97 1.81
CA PRO A 140 -25.72 11.33 2.00
C PRO A 140 -25.67 9.92 2.62
N HIS A 141 -24.49 9.30 2.70
CA HIS A 141 -24.33 7.96 3.27
C HIS A 141 -24.08 7.96 4.78
N VAL A 142 -23.94 9.12 5.43
CA VAL A 142 -23.74 9.16 6.89
C VAL A 142 -25.05 8.86 7.61
N PRO A 143 -25.10 7.84 8.49
CA PRO A 143 -26.28 7.60 9.30
C PRO A 143 -26.49 8.77 10.27
N PRO A 144 -27.73 9.27 10.45
CA PRO A 144 -28.04 10.42 11.29
C PRO A 144 -27.52 10.26 12.73
N ALA A 145 -27.50 9.04 13.26
CA ALA A 145 -26.97 8.72 14.59
C ALA A 145 -25.48 9.05 14.78
N LYS A 146 -24.68 9.15 13.70
CA LYS A 146 -23.25 9.48 13.75
C LYS A 146 -22.97 10.96 13.49
N LEU A 147 -23.90 11.70 12.88
CA LEU A 147 -23.78 13.15 12.68
C LEU A 147 -23.69 13.90 14.02
N ASP A 148 -24.42 13.44 15.04
CA ASP A 148 -24.40 14.03 16.39
C ASP A 148 -23.08 13.80 17.13
N THR A 149 -22.36 12.71 16.84
CA THR A 149 -21.07 12.36 17.47
C THR A 149 -19.87 13.00 16.76
N MET A 150 -20.05 13.53 15.55
CA MET A 150 -19.02 14.21 14.76
C MET A 150 -18.83 15.66 15.20
N GLN A 151 -18.56 15.85 16.49
CA GLN A 151 -18.02 17.10 17.03
C GLN A 151 -16.50 16.99 17.05
N VAL A 152 -15.80 18.07 16.65
CA VAL A 152 -14.33 18.14 16.73
C VAL A 152 -13.94 17.85 18.17
N GLN A 153 -13.19 16.78 18.39
CA GLN A 153 -12.63 16.46 19.70
C GLN A 153 -11.58 17.53 19.99
N LYS A 154 -11.98 18.62 20.65
CA LYS A 154 -11.04 19.54 21.29
C LYS A 154 -10.38 18.76 22.40
N GLU A 155 -9.11 18.39 22.23
CA GLU A 155 -8.29 17.99 23.37
C GLU A 155 -8.30 19.15 24.38
N PRO A 156 -8.59 18.89 25.67
CA PRO A 156 -8.52 19.92 26.69
C PRO A 156 -7.04 20.24 26.95
N GLU A 157 -6.56 21.34 26.38
CA GLU A 157 -5.18 21.86 26.52
C GLU A 157 -4.88 22.44 27.92
N HIS A 158 -5.73 22.19 28.92
CA HIS A 158 -5.59 22.73 30.28
C HIS A 158 -5.50 21.63 31.34
N ALA A 159 -4.48 20.76 31.25
CA ALA A 159 -4.12 19.88 32.36
C ALA A 159 -2.60 19.59 32.42
N LEU A 160 -1.74 20.57 32.14
CA LEU A 160 -0.31 20.45 32.45
C LEU A 160 0.33 21.79 32.84
N ALA A 161 -0.33 22.54 33.74
CA ALA A 161 0.23 23.74 34.35
C ALA A 161 0.16 23.72 35.90
N ALA A 162 0.06 22.54 36.52
CA ALA A 162 -0.02 22.40 37.97
C ALA A 162 0.80 21.20 38.50
N ALA A 163 2.08 21.11 38.11
CA ALA A 163 3.05 20.26 38.81
C ALA A 163 4.47 20.81 38.66
N ALA A 164 4.65 22.11 38.91
CA ALA A 164 5.95 22.68 39.22
C ALA A 164 6.09 22.70 40.75
N GLY A 165 6.89 21.78 41.30
CA GLY A 165 7.41 21.91 42.66
C GLY A 165 7.52 20.61 43.44
N ALA A 166 8.51 19.77 43.14
CA ALA A 166 9.22 18.98 44.15
C ALA A 166 10.45 18.28 43.52
N THR A 167 11.57 19.00 43.59
CA THR A 167 12.95 18.53 43.81
C THR A 167 13.26 17.02 43.82
N ALA A 168 14.33 16.68 43.09
CA ALA A 168 15.49 15.87 43.53
C ALA A 168 15.85 14.68 42.60
N SER A 169 16.85 14.92 41.75
CA SER A 169 17.91 13.94 41.41
C SER A 169 18.81 13.72 42.65
N PRO A 170 19.70 12.70 42.78
CA PRO A 170 20.16 11.69 41.82
C PRO A 170 20.19 10.24 42.39
N ALA A 171 20.51 9.23 41.54
CA ALA A 171 21.52 8.19 41.80
C ALA A 171 21.33 6.93 40.92
N VAL A 172 22.41 6.57 40.23
CA VAL A 172 22.73 5.25 39.66
C VAL A 172 22.92 4.21 40.80
N PRO A 173 22.76 2.87 40.60
CA PRO A 173 23.84 2.07 40.01
C PRO A 173 23.44 0.76 39.26
N ALA A 174 24.35 0.38 38.35
CA ALA A 174 24.97 -0.94 38.17
C ALA A 174 24.17 -2.26 37.97
N VAL A 175 24.41 -2.85 36.78
CA VAL A 175 24.91 -4.22 36.51
C VAL A 175 24.20 -5.42 37.14
N THR A 176 23.72 -6.35 36.31
CA THR A 176 24.06 -7.79 36.41
C THR A 176 23.87 -8.48 35.05
N VAL A 177 24.99 -8.97 34.53
CA VAL A 177 25.12 -9.96 33.45
C VAL A 177 24.80 -11.34 34.02
N VAL A 178 23.99 -12.14 33.33
CA VAL A 178 24.10 -13.60 33.40
C VAL A 178 24.14 -14.17 32.00
N LEU A 179 25.31 -14.71 31.67
CA LEU A 179 25.67 -15.47 30.50
C LEU A 179 25.84 -16.93 30.95
N VAL A 180 25.17 -17.85 30.24
CA VAL A 180 25.35 -19.32 30.22
C VAL A 180 24.94 -19.67 28.77
N HIS A 181 25.81 -19.87 27.77
CA HIS A 181 26.88 -20.87 27.56
C HIS A 181 26.40 -22.29 27.91
N LEU A 182 26.42 -23.34 27.09
CA LEU A 182 26.96 -23.65 25.77
C LEU A 182 26.50 -25.09 25.47
N SER A 183 26.29 -25.45 24.20
CA SER A 183 26.77 -26.71 23.58
C SER A 183 25.89 -27.06 22.39
N SER A 184 26.44 -27.03 21.16
CA SER A 184 27.17 -28.13 20.51
C SER A 184 26.16 -29.15 19.94
N ALA A 185 26.16 -29.56 18.68
CA ALA A 185 27.22 -29.61 17.69
C ALA A 185 26.64 -29.90 16.27
N THR A 186 27.49 -29.76 15.25
CA THR A 186 27.58 -30.68 14.09
C THR A 186 26.49 -30.59 13.02
N GLY A 187 26.83 -29.98 11.87
CA GLY A 187 26.22 -30.34 10.58
C GLY A 187 26.89 -31.58 9.98
N PRO A 188 26.85 -31.82 8.66
CA PRO A 188 25.77 -31.63 7.69
C PRO A 188 25.14 -33.02 7.35
N LEU A 189 24.39 -33.09 6.25
CA LEU A 189 24.12 -34.26 5.38
C LEU A 189 22.63 -34.55 5.15
N LEU A 190 22.34 -34.64 3.86
CA LEU A 190 21.11 -35.10 3.21
C LEU A 190 20.65 -36.46 3.74
N PRO A 191 19.37 -36.79 3.55
CA PRO A 191 19.13 -37.89 2.61
C PRO A 191 18.03 -37.62 1.59
N LEU A 192 18.33 -38.04 0.36
CA LEU A 192 17.39 -38.39 -0.71
C LEU A 192 16.43 -39.50 -0.25
N SER A 193 15.16 -39.39 -0.63
CA SER A 193 14.22 -40.46 -1.06
C SER A 193 12.83 -39.82 -1.09
N SER A 194 12.18 -39.58 -2.23
CA SER A 194 11.66 -40.51 -3.25
C SER A 194 10.14 -40.34 -3.26
N VAL A 195 9.60 -39.69 -4.29
CA VAL A 195 8.26 -39.94 -4.82
C VAL A 195 8.27 -39.63 -6.33
N GLU A 196 8.55 -40.67 -7.10
CA GLU A 196 7.87 -41.04 -8.36
C GLU A 196 6.40 -40.55 -8.34
N GLN A 197 5.81 -39.89 -9.35
CA GLN A 197 5.73 -40.21 -10.77
C GLN A 197 5.05 -39.05 -11.55
N PRO A 198 5.06 -39.09 -12.90
CA PRO A 198 4.78 -37.96 -13.80
C PRO A 198 3.29 -37.81 -14.12
N GLY A 199 2.85 -36.57 -14.28
CA GLY A 199 1.58 -36.20 -14.88
C GLY A 199 1.88 -35.27 -16.04
N GLU A 200 1.97 -35.86 -17.23
CA GLU A 200 2.04 -35.17 -18.50
C GLU A 200 0.65 -34.59 -18.81
N ASP A 201 0.42 -33.33 -18.48
CA ASP A 201 -0.70 -32.56 -19.03
C ASP A 201 -0.20 -31.86 -20.32
N ASP A 202 0.17 -32.68 -21.30
CA ASP A 202 0.32 -32.28 -22.70
C ASP A 202 -1.09 -32.29 -23.32
N ILE A 203 -1.88 -31.29 -22.95
CA ILE A 203 -3.16 -30.97 -23.60
C ILE A 203 -2.92 -29.74 -24.46
N LEU A 204 -1.95 -29.86 -25.38
CA LEU A 204 -1.78 -28.95 -26.50
C LEU A 204 -2.07 -29.71 -27.78
N ASP A 205 -3.37 -29.84 -28.01
CA ASP A 205 -4.01 -29.60 -29.31
C ASP A 205 -3.57 -30.46 -30.50
N GLU A 206 -4.15 -31.67 -30.58
CA GLU A 206 -4.30 -32.41 -31.84
C GLU A 206 -4.98 -31.54 -32.93
N ASP A 207 -5.80 -30.56 -32.53
CA ASP A 207 -6.38 -29.53 -33.41
C ASP A 207 -5.32 -28.58 -34.03
N ILE A 208 -4.25 -28.22 -33.31
CA ILE A 208 -3.21 -27.31 -33.81
C ILE A 208 -2.29 -28.02 -34.81
N LEU A 209 -1.97 -29.30 -34.57
CA LEU A 209 -1.19 -30.11 -35.51
C LEU A 209 -1.96 -30.38 -36.82
N SER A 210 -3.28 -30.56 -36.71
CA SER A 210 -4.18 -30.69 -37.86
C SER A 210 -4.17 -29.42 -38.72
N TYR A 211 -4.25 -28.24 -38.08
CA TYR A 211 -4.28 -26.93 -38.76
C TYR A 211 -2.96 -26.57 -39.46
N LEU A 212 -1.83 -26.93 -38.85
CA LEU A 212 -0.50 -26.70 -39.44
C LEU A 212 -0.23 -27.61 -40.65
N SER A 213 -0.79 -28.83 -40.67
CA SER A 213 -0.64 -29.74 -41.80
C SER A 213 -1.44 -29.31 -43.04
N GLU A 214 -2.58 -28.64 -42.83
CA GLU A 214 -3.49 -28.22 -43.91
C GLU A 214 -3.01 -26.96 -44.65
N HIS A 215 -2.07 -26.19 -44.08
CA HIS A 215 -1.58 -24.93 -44.67
C HIS A 215 -0.10 -24.95 -45.07
N ALA A 216 0.56 -26.12 -45.07
CA ALA A 216 1.98 -26.25 -45.43
C ALA A 216 2.22 -26.57 -46.93
N GLY A 217 1.24 -26.35 -47.81
CA GLY A 217 1.26 -26.82 -49.20
C GLY A 217 0.77 -25.82 -50.26
N GLU A 218 1.09 -24.52 -50.12
CA GLU A 218 1.06 -23.56 -51.23
C GLU A 218 2.47 -23.10 -51.61
#